data_AF-A0A291Q264-F1
#
_entry.id   AF-A0A291Q264-F1
#
_cell.length_a   1.000
_cell.length_b   1.000
_cell.length_c   1.000
_cell.angle_alpha   90.00
_cell.angle_beta   90.00
_cell.angle_gamma   90.00
#
_symmetry.space_group_name_H-M   'P 1'
#
loop_
_entity.id
_entity.type
_entity.pdbx_description
1 polymer ?
#
loop_
_entity_poly.entity_id
_entity_poly.type
_entity_poly.pdbx_seq_one_letter_code
_entity_poly.pdbx_strand_id
1 'polypeptide(L)'
;MPLHQAYANDTVLTRHSDDGRVASSLSAPWLQADMLEAARIRPGHRVLEIGSGGYNAALVGPTGHVTTLDIDPAVTDRATRYLARTGTTAFRW
;
A
#
# COMPACT_ATOMS: atom_id res chain seq x y z
N MET A 1 8.90 2.99 14.39
CA MET A 1 10.01 3.25 13.45
C MET A 1 10.39 4.73 13.54
N PRO A 2 11.68 5.09 13.61
CA PRO A 2 12.13 6.49 13.53
C PRO A 2 11.79 7.14 12.19
N LEU A 3 11.55 8.46 12.17
CA LEU A 3 11.14 9.16 10.93
C LEU A 3 12.16 9.06 9.80
N HIS A 4 13.46 9.20 10.09
CA HIS A 4 14.50 9.13 9.06
C HIS A 4 14.51 7.77 8.34
N GLN A 5 14.13 6.69 9.03
CA GLN A 5 13.99 5.36 8.45
C GLN A 5 12.67 5.23 7.69
N ALA A 6 11.60 5.84 8.20
CA ALA A 6 10.29 5.86 7.56
C ALA A 6 10.28 6.58 6.20
N TYR A 7 11.11 7.61 6.06
CA TYR A 7 11.23 8.43 4.85
C TYR A 7 12.51 8.13 4.06
N ALA A 8 13.23 7.07 4.41
CA ALA A 8 14.37 6.62 3.60
C ALA A 8 13.87 6.17 2.23
N ASN A 9 14.69 6.35 1.20
CA ASN A 9 14.38 5.88 -0.15
C ASN A 9 14.69 4.38 -0.31
N ASP A 10 14.19 3.55 0.62
CA ASP A 10 14.47 2.13 0.71
C ASP A 10 13.22 1.36 1.16
N THR A 11 13.26 0.04 0.99
CA THR A 11 12.18 -0.87 1.38
C THR A 11 12.06 -0.94 2.90
N VAL A 12 10.82 -0.88 3.40
CA VAL A 12 10.54 -1.07 4.83
C VAL A 12 9.94 -2.45 5.06
N LEU A 13 10.62 -3.28 5.83
CA LEU A 13 10.07 -4.57 6.26
C LEU A 13 9.00 -4.32 7.32
N THR A 14 7.77 -4.74 7.06
CA THR A 14 6.62 -4.36 7.92
C THR A 14 6.02 -5.52 8.69
N ARG A 15 6.31 -6.77 8.29
CA ARG A 15 5.89 -7.97 9.01
C ARG A 15 6.88 -9.10 8.77
N HIS A 16 7.17 -9.84 9.83
CA HIS A 16 7.82 -11.14 9.77
C HIS A 16 6.82 -12.22 10.20
N SER A 17 6.90 -13.39 9.60
CA SER A 17 6.21 -14.60 10.06
C SER A 17 6.93 -15.21 11.26
N ASP A 18 6.29 -16.18 11.91
CA ASP A 18 6.80 -16.85 13.11
C ASP A 18 8.12 -17.61 12.85
N ASP A 19 8.37 -18.01 11.60
CA ASP A 19 9.61 -18.64 11.14
C ASP A 19 10.72 -17.64 10.76
N GLY A 20 10.49 -16.34 10.99
CA GLY A 20 11.44 -15.25 10.76
C GLY A 20 11.51 -14.75 9.31
N ARG A 21 10.73 -15.30 8.38
CA ARG A 21 10.69 -14.79 7.00
C ARG A 21 9.99 -13.44 6.94
N VAL A 22 10.37 -12.60 5.98
CA VAL A 22 9.63 -11.37 5.69
C VAL A 22 8.29 -11.76 5.04
N ALA A 23 7.20 -11.49 5.75
CA ALA A 23 5.84 -11.77 5.28
C ALA A 23 5.22 -10.56 4.55
N SER A 24 5.64 -9.34 4.89
CA SER A 24 5.16 -8.13 4.23
C SER A 24 6.21 -7.02 4.27
N SER A 25 6.27 -6.25 3.19
CA SER A 25 7.14 -5.08 3.07
C SER A 25 6.39 -3.94 2.39
N LEU A 26 6.89 -2.72 2.57
CA LEU A 26 6.52 -1.57 1.75
C LEU A 26 7.69 -1.32 0.80
N SER A 27 7.40 -1.34 -0.50
CA SER A 27 8.35 -1.00 -1.54
C SER A 27 8.98 0.36 -1.29
N ALA A 28 10.22 0.52 -1.73
CA ALA A 28 10.89 1.82 -1.69
C ALA A 28 10.06 2.90 -2.42
N PRO A 29 10.09 4.17 -1.96
CA PRO A 29 9.31 5.25 -2.55
C PRO A 29 9.52 5.42 -4.06
N TRP A 30 10.77 5.33 -4.53
CA TRP A 30 11.09 5.41 -5.96
C TRP A 30 10.39 4.31 -6.78
N LEU A 31 10.32 3.09 -6.26
CA LEU A 31 9.69 1.97 -6.96
C LEU A 31 8.17 2.15 -7.03
N GLN A 32 7.56 2.70 -5.98
CA GLN A 32 6.12 3.01 -5.99
C GLN A 32 5.78 4.07 -7.03
N ALA A 33 6.63 5.10 -7.18
CA ALA A 33 6.49 6.10 -8.23
C ALA A 33 6.58 5.46 -9.61
N ASP A 34 7.61 4.66 -9.88
CA ASP A 34 7.79 3.95 -11.15
C ASP A 34 6.58 3.06 -11.49
N MET A 35 6.04 2.32 -10.51
CA MET A 35 4.86 1.48 -10.69
C MET A 35 3.62 2.31 -11.08
N LEU A 36 3.38 3.44 -10.42
CA LEU A 36 2.24 4.32 -10.69
C LEU A 36 2.36 5.01 -12.05
N GLU A 37 3.55 5.46 -12.41
CA GLU A 37 3.85 6.05 -13.73
C GLU A 37 3.64 5.03 -14.84
N ALA A 38 4.20 3.82 -14.71
CA ALA A 38 4.05 2.75 -15.67
C ALA A 38 2.58 2.33 -15.84
N ALA A 39 1.81 2.30 -14.74
CA ALA A 39 0.38 2.01 -14.76
C ALA A 39 -0.45 3.12 -15.41
N ARG A 40 0.11 4.33 -15.60
CA ARG A 40 -0.55 5.49 -16.23
C ARG A 40 -1.93 5.76 -15.63
N ILE A 41 -2.02 5.69 -14.30
CA ILE A 41 -3.27 5.92 -13.56
C ILE A 41 -3.72 7.36 -13.77
N ARG A 42 -5.02 7.56 -13.96
CA ARG A 42 -5.65 8.87 -14.14
C ARG A 42 -6.86 9.02 -13.22
N PRO A 43 -7.26 10.26 -12.90
CA PRO A 43 -8.53 10.55 -12.25
C PRO A 43 -9.70 9.76 -12.84
N GLY A 44 -10.47 9.09 -11.98
CA GLY A 44 -11.65 8.31 -12.37
C GLY A 44 -11.36 6.87 -12.78
N HIS A 45 -10.09 6.44 -12.88
CA HIS A 45 -9.77 5.04 -13.12
C HIS A 45 -10.20 4.13 -11.96
N ARG A 46 -10.49 2.88 -12.31
CA ARG A 46 -10.68 1.78 -11.36
C ARG A 46 -9.38 1.00 -11.31
N VAL A 47 -8.78 0.89 -10.13
CA VAL A 47 -7.45 0.30 -9.94
C VAL A 47 -7.58 -0.93 -9.05
N LEU A 48 -6.89 -2.00 -9.42
CA LEU A 48 -6.73 -3.20 -8.61
C LEU A 48 -5.27 -3.27 -8.14
N GLU A 49 -5.07 -3.24 -6.83
CA GLU A 49 -3.77 -3.44 -6.19
C GLU A 49 -3.73 -4.85 -5.56
N ILE A 50 -2.70 -5.63 -5.88
CA ILE A 50 -2.52 -7.02 -5.42
C ILE A 50 -1.24 -7.11 -4.61
N GLY A 51 -1.32 -7.66 -3.39
CA GLY A 51 -0.15 -7.90 -2.53
C GLY A 51 0.38 -6.63 -1.86
N SER A 52 -0.53 -5.78 -1.36
CA SER A 52 -0.16 -4.50 -0.76
C SER A 52 -1.01 -4.17 0.46
N GLY A 53 -0.37 -3.52 1.43
CA GLY A 53 -1.02 -2.90 2.59
C GLY A 53 -1.75 -1.58 2.27
N GLY A 54 -2.07 -1.32 1.00
CA GLY A 54 -2.85 -0.17 0.53
C GLY A 54 -2.08 1.14 0.41
N TYR A 55 -0.74 1.13 0.41
CA TYR A 55 0.03 2.36 0.30
C TYR A 55 -0.10 3.00 -1.09
N ASN A 56 0.01 2.22 -2.19
CA ASN A 56 -0.22 2.81 -3.51
C ASN A 56 -1.69 3.21 -3.67
N ALA A 57 -2.63 2.48 -3.07
CA ALA A 57 -4.03 2.91 -3.02
C ALA A 57 -4.21 4.30 -2.40
N ALA A 58 -3.45 4.64 -1.37
CA ALA A 58 -3.46 5.99 -0.79
C ALA A 58 -2.87 7.06 -1.74
N LEU A 59 -1.96 6.68 -2.64
CA LEU A 59 -1.29 7.58 -3.58
C LEU A 59 -2.06 7.84 -4.88
N VAL A 60 -2.97 6.96 -5.28
CA VAL A 60 -3.78 7.10 -6.52
C VAL A 60 -4.69 8.34 -6.52
N GLY A 61 -4.90 8.97 -5.36
CA GLY A 61 -5.62 10.24 -5.24
C GLY A 61 -7.14 10.08 -5.08
N PRO A 62 -7.88 11.19 -4.90
CA PRO A 62 -9.27 11.16 -4.41
C PRO A 62 -10.30 10.79 -5.48
N THR A 63 -9.94 10.89 -6.76
CA THR A 63 -10.84 10.66 -7.89
C THR A 63 -10.55 9.29 -8.50
N GLY A 64 -11.36 8.28 -8.17
CA GLY A 64 -11.19 6.91 -8.66
C GLY A 64 -11.72 5.90 -7.65
N HIS A 65 -11.60 4.62 -7.97
CA HIS A 65 -11.92 3.53 -7.02
C HIS A 65 -10.76 2.55 -7.00
N VAL A 66 -10.15 2.34 -5.83
CA VAL A 66 -9.07 1.38 -5.65
C VAL A 66 -9.57 0.20 -4.84
N THR A 67 -9.42 -1.00 -5.41
CA THR A 67 -9.60 -2.27 -4.71
C THR A 67 -8.22 -2.80 -4.39
N THR A 68 -7.92 -3.03 -3.10
CA THR A 68 -6.65 -3.62 -2.67
C THR A 68 -6.91 -4.97 -2.02
N LEU A 69 -6.08 -5.96 -2.33
CA LEU A 69 -6.21 -7.32 -1.80
C LEU A 69 -4.86 -7.89 -1.39
N ASP A 70 -4.88 -8.67 -0.31
CA ASP A 70 -3.73 -9.41 0.20
C ASP A 70 -4.20 -10.78 0.69
N ILE A 71 -3.30 -11.76 0.65
CA ILE A 71 -3.56 -13.11 1.13
C ILE A 71 -3.46 -13.19 2.66
N ASP A 72 -2.73 -12.26 3.29
CA ASP A 72 -2.54 -12.21 4.74
C ASP A 72 -3.58 -11.28 5.39
N PRO A 73 -4.52 -11.81 6.20
CA PRO A 73 -5.53 -11.00 6.88
C PRO A 73 -4.93 -9.91 7.79
N ALA A 74 -3.73 -10.14 8.35
CA ALA A 74 -3.08 -9.13 9.18
C ALA A 74 -2.65 -7.90 8.36
N VAL A 75 -2.36 -8.07 7.08
CA VAL A 75 -2.02 -6.97 6.17
C VAL A 75 -3.27 -6.18 5.79
N THR A 76 -4.37 -6.87 5.46
CA THR A 76 -5.65 -6.21 5.10
C THR A 76 -6.29 -5.47 6.28
N ASP A 77 -6.22 -6.02 7.49
CA ASP A 77 -6.69 -5.36 8.72
C ASP A 77 -5.91 -4.07 9.01
N ARG A 78 -4.58 -4.13 8.86
CA ARG A 78 -3.70 -2.98 9.05
C ARG A 78 -4.00 -1.89 8.02
N ALA A 79 -4.15 -2.28 6.75
CA ALA A 79 -4.48 -1.37 5.66
C ALA A 79 -5.83 -0.68 5.90
N THR A 80 -6.87 -1.45 6.25
CA THR A 80 -8.20 -0.93 6.62
C THR A 80 -8.10 0.16 7.69
N ARG A 81 -7.36 -0.11 8.77
CA ARG A 81 -7.22 0.81 9.90
C ARG A 81 -6.54 2.11 9.52
N TYR A 82 -5.46 2.06 8.72
CA TYR A 82 -4.70 3.26 8.40
C TYR A 82 -5.31 4.07 7.27
N LEU A 83 -5.90 3.42 6.27
CA LEU A 83 -6.53 4.13 5.16
C LEU A 83 -7.82 4.85 5.55
N ALA A 84 -8.56 4.33 6.53
CA ALA A 84 -9.69 5.06 7.12
C ALA A 84 -9.25 6.43 7.70
N ARG A 85 -7.97 6.60 8.07
CA ARG A 85 -7.42 7.84 8.62
C ARG A 85 -6.91 8.81 7.54
N THR A 86 -6.80 8.38 6.29
CA THR A 86 -6.30 9.21 5.17
C THR A 86 -7.44 9.86 4.37
N GLY A 87 -8.70 9.67 4.78
CA GLY A 87 -9.88 10.19 4.07
C GLY A 87 -10.32 9.35 2.88
N THR A 88 -9.76 8.15 2.71
CA THR A 88 -10.12 7.21 1.65
C THR A 88 -11.33 6.37 2.10
N THR A 89 -12.42 6.41 1.34
CA THR A 89 -13.77 6.02 1.83
C THR A 89 -14.32 4.69 1.30
N ALA A 90 -13.62 3.94 0.45
CA ALA A 90 -14.12 2.67 -0.06
C ALA A 90 -13.02 1.63 -0.27
N PHE A 91 -13.05 0.56 0.54
CA PHE A 91 -12.23 -0.64 0.38
C PHE A 91 -13.14 -1.84 0.22
N ARG A 92 -12.84 -2.69 -0.76
CA ARG A 92 -13.44 -4.00 -0.92
C ARG A 92 -12.30 -5.01 -0.95
N TRP A 93 -12.31 -5.94 0.00
CA TRP A 93 -11.35 -7.03 0.12
C TRP A 93 -11.85 -8.24 -0.68
#